data_AF-A0A7Y6XI86-F1
#
_entry.id   AF-A0A7Y6XI86-F1
#
_cell.length_a   1.000
_cell.length_b   1.000
_cell.length_c   1.000
_cell.angle_alpha   90.00
_cell.angle_beta   90.00
_cell.angle_gamma   90.00
#
_symmetry.space_group_name_H-M   'P 1'
#
loop_
_entity.id
_entity.type
_entity.pdbx_description
1 polymer ?
#
loop_
_entity_poly.entity_id
_entity_poly.type
_entity_poly.pdbx_seq_one_letter_code
_entity_poly.pdbx_strand_id
1 'polypeptide(L)'
;MNSLTKVDGRSRMQQGPKTNDAQRADEARKRAEAAIKAAKAAQEAAKQARLQAEAAKRAEAQASRAREEAEKKAKNPKQTPEQREASKKALAEAQAAEKVAEAKLAQATEKYQAAVGKELETARRAERAKQKANEAAGEAGQKPPYGNNPEMGPNGKSQSSYESAPGRPDMERMMGRTQSANGMGAEYSSDMPMMKRSEMMRSVSI
;
A
#
# COMPACT_ATOMS: atom_id res chain seq x y z
N MET A 1 -42.12 8.34 72.87
CA MET A 1 -40.74 8.75 73.20
C MET A 1 -39.78 7.92 72.36
N ASN A 2 -39.01 8.59 71.49
CA ASN A 2 -37.63 8.31 71.04
C ASN A 2 -37.02 6.93 71.41
N SER A 3 -36.41 6.14 70.53
CA SER A 3 -35.31 6.56 69.65
C SER A 3 -34.69 5.41 68.83
N LEU A 4 -34.05 5.81 67.71
CA LEU A 4 -32.79 5.28 67.15
C LEU A 4 -32.83 3.97 66.34
N THR A 5 -33.32 4.12 65.12
CA THR A 5 -32.73 3.54 63.91
C THR A 5 -31.22 3.79 63.85
N LYS A 6 -30.41 2.73 64.04
CA LYS A 6 -29.00 2.73 63.61
C LYS A 6 -28.98 2.57 62.09
N VAL A 7 -28.89 3.71 61.42
CA VAL A 7 -28.59 3.80 59.98
C VAL A 7 -27.17 3.27 59.78
N ASP A 8 -27.04 2.21 58.98
CA ASP A 8 -25.80 1.72 58.42
C ASP A 8 -25.10 2.86 57.66
N GLY A 9 -24.18 3.54 58.34
CA GLY A 9 -23.30 4.57 57.80
C GLY A 9 -22.18 4.03 56.93
N ARG A 10 -22.46 3.04 56.05
CA ARG A 10 -21.56 2.80 54.92
C ARG A 10 -21.87 3.85 53.88
N SER A 11 -21.16 4.96 53.98
CA SER A 11 -20.93 5.90 52.89
C SER A 11 -20.60 5.12 51.62
N ARG A 12 -21.62 4.78 50.84
CA ARG A 12 -21.48 4.62 49.40
C ARG A 12 -21.06 6.01 48.96
N MET A 13 -19.75 6.22 48.90
CA MET A 13 -19.20 7.30 48.10
C MET A 13 -19.84 7.14 46.74
N GLN A 14 -20.84 7.97 46.47
CA GLN A 14 -21.32 8.21 45.12
C GLN A 14 -20.13 8.84 44.40
N GLN A 15 -19.24 7.99 43.90
CA GLN A 15 -18.41 8.30 42.76
C GLN A 15 -19.40 8.55 41.62
N GLY A 16 -19.87 9.79 41.53
CA GLY A 16 -20.84 10.20 40.53
C GLY A 16 -20.30 9.97 39.11
N PRO A 17 -21.16 10.04 38.09
CA PRO A 17 -20.81 9.77 36.69
C PRO A 17 -19.50 10.45 36.24
N LYS A 18 -19.24 11.67 36.73
CA LYS A 18 -18.05 12.48 36.43
C LYS A 18 -16.69 11.82 36.73
N THR A 19 -16.54 10.97 37.75
CA THR A 19 -15.26 10.28 38.03
C THR A 19 -15.02 9.11 37.09
N ASN A 20 -16.08 8.46 36.61
CA ASN A 20 -15.98 7.39 35.62
C ASN A 20 -15.69 7.95 34.22
N ASP A 21 -16.24 9.12 33.88
CA ASP A 21 -16.03 9.76 32.59
C ASP A 21 -14.59 10.28 32.42
N ALA A 22 -14.01 10.86 33.49
CA ALA A 22 -12.60 11.27 33.48
C ALA A 22 -11.63 10.09 33.28
N GLN A 23 -11.88 8.96 33.96
CA GLN A 23 -11.07 7.74 33.77
C GLN A 23 -11.20 7.19 32.34
N ARG A 24 -12.41 7.22 31.77
CA ARG A 24 -12.66 6.79 30.38
C ARG A 24 -11.92 7.67 29.37
N ALA A 25 -11.88 9.00 29.60
CA ALA A 25 -11.12 9.93 28.76
C ALA A 25 -9.61 9.65 28.80
N ASP A 26 -9.05 9.41 30.00
CA ASP A 26 -7.63 9.07 30.17
C ASP A 26 -7.26 7.72 29.53
N GLU A 27 -8.12 6.71 29.66
CA GLU A 27 -7.93 5.43 28.96
C GLU A 27 -7.97 5.57 27.44
N ALA A 28 -8.94 6.34 26.92
CA ALA A 28 -9.08 6.58 25.49
C ALA A 28 -7.86 7.32 24.94
N ARG A 29 -7.34 8.30 25.69
CA ARG A 29 -6.08 8.99 25.36
C ARG A 29 -4.90 8.03 25.29
N LYS A 30 -4.70 7.18 26.30
CA LYS A 30 -3.61 6.18 26.32
C LYS A 30 -3.71 5.20 25.14
N ARG A 31 -4.93 4.76 24.79
CA ARG A 31 -5.16 3.89 23.62
C ARG A 31 -4.80 4.60 22.32
N ALA A 32 -5.12 5.89 22.19
CA ALA A 32 -4.75 6.70 21.03
C ALA A 32 -3.23 6.91 20.92
N GLU A 33 -2.54 7.19 22.03
CA GLU A 33 -1.07 7.31 22.05
C GLU A 33 -0.40 5.99 21.64
N ALA A 34 -0.89 4.84 22.13
CA ALA A 34 -0.41 3.53 21.73
C ALA A 34 -0.63 3.26 20.24
N ALA A 35 -1.81 3.61 19.71
CA ALA A 35 -2.12 3.44 18.29
C ALA A 35 -1.25 4.34 17.39
N ILE A 36 -0.97 5.58 17.81
CA ILE A 36 -0.05 6.49 17.10
C ILE A 36 1.38 5.92 17.09
N LYS A 37 1.85 5.37 18.21
CA LYS A 37 3.16 4.72 18.28
C LYS A 37 3.24 3.50 17.34
N ALA A 38 2.18 2.69 17.29
CA ALA A 38 2.09 1.56 16.37
C ALA A 38 2.08 2.00 14.89
N ALA A 39 1.37 3.07 14.54
CA ALA A 39 1.37 3.63 13.20
C ALA A 39 2.75 4.15 12.77
N LYS A 40 3.46 4.86 13.66
CA LYS A 40 4.84 5.30 13.41
C LYS A 40 5.80 4.12 13.19
N ALA A 41 5.68 3.07 14.01
CA ALA A 41 6.49 1.87 13.84
C ALA A 41 6.21 1.15 12.51
N ALA A 42 4.93 1.09 12.09
CA ALA A 42 4.55 0.52 10.80
C ALA A 42 5.05 1.36 9.61
N GLN A 43 5.03 2.68 9.73
CA GLN A 43 5.60 3.59 8.73
C GLN A 43 7.11 3.37 8.56
N GLU A 44 7.87 3.26 9.66
CA GLU A 44 9.30 2.96 9.59
C GLU A 44 9.55 1.57 8.98
N ALA A 45 8.74 0.58 9.32
CA ALA A 45 8.82 -0.75 8.71
C ALA A 45 8.56 -0.72 7.18
N ALA A 46 7.59 0.07 6.73
CA ALA A 46 7.31 0.27 5.30
C ALA A 46 8.46 0.96 4.57
N LYS A 47 9.10 1.97 5.19
CA LYS A 47 10.30 2.62 4.64
C LYS A 47 11.46 1.63 4.49
N GLN A 48 11.73 0.81 5.52
CA GLN A 48 12.78 -0.20 5.45
C GLN A 48 12.49 -1.26 4.37
N ALA A 49 11.24 -1.73 4.28
CA ALA A 49 10.85 -2.68 3.24
C ALA A 49 10.97 -2.09 1.83
N ARG A 50 10.69 -0.79 1.66
CA ARG A 50 10.92 -0.08 0.39
C ARG A 50 12.39 -0.09 0.00
N LEU A 51 13.28 0.26 0.93
CA LEU A 51 14.73 0.27 0.67
C LEU A 51 15.23 -1.13 0.27
N GLN A 52 14.71 -2.18 0.90
CA GLN A 52 15.05 -3.57 0.54
C GLN A 52 14.53 -3.94 -0.86
N ALA A 53 13.32 -3.55 -1.21
CA ALA A 53 12.78 -3.78 -2.56
C ALA A 53 13.57 -3.02 -3.64
N GLU A 54 13.97 -1.77 -3.36
CA GLU A 54 14.82 -0.98 -4.26
C GLU A 54 16.22 -1.60 -4.41
N ALA A 55 16.82 -2.11 -3.33
CA ALA A 55 18.10 -2.82 -3.38
C ALA A 55 17.98 -4.12 -4.19
N ALA A 56 16.92 -4.90 -3.98
CA ALA A 56 16.67 -6.11 -4.76
C ALA A 56 16.47 -5.81 -6.25
N LYS A 57 15.80 -4.70 -6.58
CA LYS A 57 15.61 -4.25 -7.98
C LYS A 57 16.94 -3.89 -8.63
N ARG A 58 17.85 -3.24 -7.90
CA ARG A 58 19.21 -2.97 -8.40
C ARG A 58 20.01 -4.25 -8.61
N ALA A 59 19.87 -5.23 -7.72
CA ALA A 59 20.57 -6.51 -7.84
C ALA A 59 20.06 -7.34 -9.03
N GLU A 60 18.75 -7.37 -9.28
CA GLU A 60 18.16 -8.00 -10.47
C GLU A 60 18.66 -7.33 -11.76
N ALA A 61 18.65 -6.00 -11.84
CA ALA A 61 19.17 -5.28 -12.99
C ALA A 61 20.67 -5.56 -13.25
N GLN A 62 21.47 -5.74 -12.19
CA GLN A 62 22.88 -6.13 -12.32
C GLN A 62 23.04 -7.57 -12.82
N ALA A 63 22.23 -8.50 -12.30
CA ALA A 63 22.25 -9.91 -12.73
C ALA A 63 21.81 -10.06 -14.19
N SER A 64 20.78 -9.31 -14.61
CA SER A 64 20.31 -9.31 -16.00
C SER A 64 21.38 -8.78 -16.96
N ARG A 65 22.06 -7.67 -16.61
CA ARG A 65 23.22 -7.17 -17.37
C ARG A 65 24.34 -8.21 -17.47
N ALA A 66 24.67 -8.89 -16.37
CA ALA A 66 25.68 -9.95 -16.38
C ALA A 66 25.29 -11.12 -17.30
N ARG A 67 24.00 -11.48 -17.32
CA ARG A 67 23.45 -12.49 -18.23
C ARG A 67 23.53 -12.05 -19.69
N GLU A 68 23.19 -10.80 -20.01
CA GLU A 68 23.36 -10.25 -21.37
C GLU A 68 24.82 -10.25 -21.82
N GLU A 69 25.75 -9.88 -20.95
CA GLU A 69 27.19 -9.92 -21.25
C GLU A 69 27.69 -11.35 -21.47
N ALA A 70 27.26 -12.29 -20.63
CA ALA A 70 27.58 -13.71 -20.79
C ALA A 70 27.00 -14.26 -22.12
N GLU A 71 25.80 -13.84 -22.51
CA GLU A 71 25.18 -14.22 -23.77
C GLU A 71 25.96 -13.67 -24.97
N LYS A 72 26.38 -12.39 -24.92
CA LYS A 72 27.23 -11.78 -25.95
C LYS A 72 28.55 -12.53 -26.11
N LYS A 73 29.18 -12.91 -24.99
CA LYS A 73 30.42 -13.72 -25.01
C LYS A 73 30.18 -15.10 -25.60
N ALA A 74 29.11 -15.79 -25.19
CA ALA A 74 28.78 -17.14 -25.68
C ALA A 74 28.41 -17.19 -27.18
N LYS A 75 27.93 -16.08 -27.76
CA LYS A 75 27.61 -15.98 -29.19
C LYS A 75 28.81 -15.58 -30.06
N ASN A 76 30.00 -15.37 -29.49
CA ASN A 76 31.16 -14.95 -30.28
C ASN A 76 31.65 -16.08 -31.21
N PRO A 77 31.58 -15.91 -32.55
CA PRO A 77 31.91 -16.97 -33.48
C PRO A 77 33.40 -17.37 -33.47
N LYS A 78 34.30 -16.48 -33.01
CA LYS A 78 35.76 -16.67 -33.02
C LYS A 78 36.32 -17.51 -31.86
N GLN A 79 35.46 -18.10 -31.02
CA GLN A 79 35.88 -18.88 -29.86
C GLN A 79 36.42 -20.26 -30.23
N THR A 80 37.46 -20.71 -29.51
CA THR A 80 37.92 -22.11 -29.54
C THR A 80 36.86 -23.03 -28.92
N PRO A 81 36.89 -24.34 -29.18
CA PRO A 81 35.94 -25.29 -28.58
C PRO A 81 35.89 -25.23 -27.04
N GLU A 82 37.05 -25.18 -26.38
CA GLU A 82 37.15 -25.04 -24.92
C GLU A 82 36.52 -23.73 -24.40
N GLN A 83 36.74 -22.61 -25.13
CA GLN A 83 36.15 -21.31 -24.78
C GLN A 83 34.63 -21.30 -24.97
N ARG A 84 34.11 -22.04 -25.95
CA ARG A 84 32.66 -22.20 -26.15
C ARG A 84 32.02 -22.95 -25.00
N GLU A 85 32.63 -24.03 -24.52
CA GLU A 85 32.13 -24.77 -23.35
C GLU A 85 32.16 -23.91 -22.08
N ALA A 86 33.26 -23.21 -21.83
CA ALA A 86 33.37 -22.29 -20.70
C ALA A 86 32.31 -21.17 -20.76
N SER A 87 32.07 -20.60 -21.95
CA SER A 87 31.08 -19.54 -22.14
C SER A 87 29.64 -20.04 -21.98
N LYS A 88 29.34 -21.27 -22.43
CA LYS A 88 28.04 -21.91 -22.19
C LYS A 88 27.78 -22.12 -20.70
N LYS A 89 28.79 -22.58 -19.95
CA LYS A 89 28.69 -22.76 -18.50
C LYS A 89 28.47 -21.42 -17.78
N ALA A 90 29.25 -20.39 -18.14
CA ALA A 90 29.10 -19.06 -17.59
C ALA A 90 27.72 -18.44 -17.89
N LEU A 91 27.17 -18.68 -19.08
CA LEU A 91 25.81 -18.24 -19.43
C LEU A 91 24.75 -18.95 -18.56
N ALA A 92 24.88 -20.26 -18.35
CA ALA A 92 23.97 -21.01 -17.49
C ALA A 92 24.03 -20.53 -16.03
N GLU A 93 25.23 -20.25 -15.51
CA GLU A 93 25.43 -19.68 -14.17
C GLU A 93 24.82 -18.27 -14.06
N ALA A 94 24.99 -17.41 -15.07
CA ALA A 94 24.41 -16.07 -15.10
C ALA A 94 22.87 -16.10 -15.16
N GLN A 95 22.29 -17.02 -15.94
CA GLN A 95 20.83 -17.24 -15.98
C GLN A 95 20.28 -17.75 -14.65
N ALA A 96 21.02 -18.63 -13.96
CA ALA A 96 20.63 -19.08 -12.64
C ALA A 96 20.69 -17.93 -11.61
N ALA A 97 21.71 -17.09 -11.69
CA ALA A 97 21.84 -15.91 -10.83
C ALA A 97 20.72 -14.88 -11.06
N GLU A 98 20.34 -14.64 -12.32
CA GLU A 98 19.20 -13.77 -12.69
C GLU A 98 17.90 -14.28 -12.07
N LYS A 99 17.57 -15.57 -12.22
CA LYS A 99 16.37 -16.16 -11.60
C LYS A 99 16.36 -16.05 -10.08
N VAL A 100 17.51 -16.22 -9.43
CA VAL A 100 17.62 -16.03 -7.97
C VAL A 100 17.40 -14.56 -7.59
N ALA A 101 17.90 -13.62 -8.39
CA ALA A 101 17.70 -12.19 -8.16
C ALA A 101 16.24 -11.76 -8.38
N GLU A 102 15.59 -12.27 -9.43
CA GLU A 102 14.15 -12.08 -9.68
C GLU A 102 13.30 -12.62 -8.52
N ALA A 103 13.59 -13.82 -8.02
CA ALA A 103 12.88 -14.40 -6.88
C ALA A 103 13.04 -13.55 -5.61
N LYS A 104 14.26 -13.01 -5.37
CA LYS A 104 14.51 -12.09 -4.25
C LYS A 104 13.76 -10.76 -4.42
N LEU A 105 13.68 -10.23 -5.64
CA LEU A 105 12.91 -9.03 -5.95
C LEU A 105 11.42 -9.25 -5.72
N ALA A 106 10.86 -10.39 -6.15
CA ALA A 106 9.47 -10.74 -5.93
C ALA A 106 9.15 -10.79 -4.42
N GLN A 107 9.97 -11.50 -3.64
CA GLN A 107 9.80 -11.58 -2.18
C GLN A 107 9.94 -10.21 -1.49
N ALA A 108 10.91 -9.38 -1.90
CA ALA A 108 11.10 -8.05 -1.33
C ALA A 108 9.93 -7.12 -1.66
N THR A 109 9.38 -7.24 -2.88
CA THR A 109 8.21 -6.48 -3.32
C THR A 109 6.95 -6.90 -2.55
N GLU A 110 6.75 -8.19 -2.34
CA GLU A 110 5.63 -8.71 -1.53
C GLU A 110 5.70 -8.20 -0.08
N LYS A 111 6.89 -8.26 0.53
CA LYS A 111 7.13 -7.70 1.88
C LYS A 111 6.85 -6.20 1.93
N TYR A 112 7.25 -5.46 0.92
CA TYR A 112 6.94 -4.03 0.82
C TYR A 112 5.43 -3.78 0.72
N GLN A 113 4.70 -4.52 -0.12
CA GLN A 113 3.24 -4.38 -0.23
C GLN A 113 2.53 -4.72 1.09
N ALA A 114 2.97 -5.78 1.78
CA ALA A 114 2.43 -6.14 3.09
C ALA A 114 2.72 -5.06 4.15
N ALA A 115 3.91 -4.46 4.13
CA ALA A 115 4.28 -3.39 5.05
C ALA A 115 3.47 -2.11 4.81
N VAL A 116 3.24 -1.73 3.55
CA VAL A 116 2.36 -0.61 3.18
C VAL A 116 0.91 -0.88 3.61
N GLY A 117 0.42 -2.11 3.43
CA GLY A 117 -0.91 -2.50 3.92
C GLY A 117 -1.06 -2.31 5.43
N LYS A 118 -0.06 -2.74 6.20
CA LYS A 118 -0.01 -2.55 7.67
C LYS A 118 0.11 -1.08 8.06
N GLU A 119 0.90 -0.29 7.35
CA GLU A 119 1.00 1.16 7.56
C GLU A 119 -0.37 1.83 7.41
N LEU A 120 -1.07 1.58 6.30
CA LEU A 120 -2.40 2.15 6.06
C LEU A 120 -3.42 1.72 7.11
N GLU A 121 -3.41 0.44 7.50
CA GLU A 121 -4.31 -0.08 8.52
C GLU A 121 -4.05 0.55 9.89
N THR A 122 -2.79 0.62 10.31
CA THR A 122 -2.40 1.19 11.59
C THR A 122 -2.63 2.70 11.64
N ALA A 123 -2.40 3.42 10.55
CA ALA A 123 -2.75 4.84 10.42
C ALA A 123 -4.26 5.06 10.62
N ARG A 124 -5.12 4.27 9.94
CA ARG A 124 -6.59 4.34 10.11
C ARG A 124 -7.01 4.04 11.56
N ARG A 125 -6.38 3.05 12.21
CA ARG A 125 -6.65 2.74 13.62
C ARG A 125 -6.23 3.87 14.54
N ALA A 126 -5.09 4.52 14.28
CA ALA A 126 -4.62 5.67 15.04
C ALA A 126 -5.58 6.86 14.91
N GLU A 127 -6.05 7.17 13.70
CA GLU A 127 -7.04 8.25 13.48
C GLU A 127 -8.36 7.98 14.21
N ARG A 128 -8.90 6.76 14.12
CA ARG A 128 -10.11 6.39 14.88
C ARG A 128 -9.91 6.46 16.39
N ALA A 129 -8.72 6.10 16.88
CA ALA A 129 -8.43 6.17 18.31
C ALA A 129 -8.33 7.63 18.80
N LYS A 130 -7.75 8.53 17.99
CA LYS A 130 -7.75 9.98 18.28
C LYS A 130 -9.17 10.54 18.36
N GLN A 131 -10.04 10.19 17.42
CA GLN A 131 -11.45 10.60 17.42
C GLN A 131 -12.16 10.17 18.70
N LYS A 132 -12.03 8.89 19.08
CA LYS A 132 -12.62 8.36 20.33
C LYS A 132 -12.07 9.03 21.59
N ALA A 133 -10.79 9.38 21.61
CA ALA A 133 -10.20 10.12 22.72
C ALA A 133 -10.74 11.54 22.83
N ASN A 134 -11.02 12.19 21.69
CA ASN A 134 -11.67 13.51 21.67
C ASN A 134 -13.14 13.44 22.10
N GLU A 135 -13.89 12.44 21.66
CA GLU A 135 -15.27 12.17 22.09
C GLU A 135 -15.34 11.96 23.60
N ALA A 136 -14.50 11.08 24.14
CA ALA A 136 -14.46 10.79 25.59
C ALA A 136 -14.04 12.03 26.42
N ALA A 137 -13.12 12.85 25.91
CA ALA A 137 -12.76 14.11 26.55
C ALA A 137 -13.95 15.10 26.54
N GLY A 138 -14.72 15.17 25.44
CA GLY A 138 -15.92 15.98 25.35
C GLY A 138 -17.01 15.55 26.33
N GLU A 139 -17.28 14.24 26.45
CA GLU A 139 -18.20 13.68 27.44
C GLU A 139 -17.79 14.02 28.88
N ALA A 140 -16.49 13.98 29.17
CA ALA A 140 -15.93 14.35 30.47
C ALA A 140 -15.85 15.86 30.73
N GLY A 141 -16.26 16.71 29.77
CA GLY A 141 -16.12 18.17 29.86
C GLY A 141 -14.66 18.66 29.85
N GLN A 142 -13.74 17.82 29.37
CA GLN A 142 -12.31 18.10 29.28
C GLN A 142 -11.95 18.66 27.90
N LYS A 143 -10.79 19.33 27.81
CA LYS A 143 -10.26 19.79 26.53
C LYS A 143 -9.87 18.59 25.65
N PRO A 144 -10.27 18.57 24.37
CA PRO A 144 -9.85 17.51 23.43
C PRO A 144 -8.32 17.37 23.39
N PRO A 145 -7.76 16.16 23.60
CA PRO A 145 -6.32 15.95 23.63
C PRO A 145 -5.65 16.00 22.25
N TYR A 146 -6.41 15.75 21.17
CA TYR A 146 -5.91 15.81 19.80
C TYR A 146 -6.62 16.94 19.05
N GLY A 147 -5.87 17.74 18.29
CA GLY A 147 -6.45 18.81 17.47
C GLY A 147 -7.58 18.29 16.58
N ASN A 148 -8.67 19.06 16.45
CA ASN A 148 -9.78 18.73 15.57
C ASN A 148 -9.25 18.60 14.14
N ASN A 149 -9.21 17.39 13.58
CA ASN A 149 -9.42 17.23 12.15
C ASN A 149 -10.94 17.31 11.95
N PRO A 150 -11.50 18.44 11.48
CA PRO A 150 -12.95 18.64 11.42
C PRO A 150 -13.62 17.87 10.27
N GLU A 151 -12.89 17.05 9.51
CA GLU A 151 -13.42 16.39 8.31
C GLU A 151 -14.48 15.31 8.58
N MET A 152 -14.66 14.87 9.83
CA MET A 152 -15.63 13.82 10.18
C MET A 152 -16.46 14.22 11.41
N GLY A 153 -17.11 15.38 11.36
CA GLY A 153 -18.33 15.57 12.16
C GLY A 153 -19.47 14.69 11.62
N PRO A 154 -20.62 14.56 12.32
CA PRO A 154 -21.74 13.71 11.89
C PRO A 154 -22.37 14.10 10.52
N ASN A 155 -21.98 15.26 9.96
CA ASN A 155 -22.33 15.72 8.61
C ASN A 155 -21.10 15.91 7.69
N GLY A 156 -19.94 15.36 8.05
CA GLY A 156 -18.74 15.37 7.23
C GLY A 156 -18.97 14.52 6.00
N LYS A 157 -19.29 15.16 4.86
CA LYS A 157 -19.31 14.52 3.56
C LYS A 157 -17.95 13.85 3.38
N SER A 158 -17.93 12.52 3.39
CA SER A 158 -16.78 11.68 3.13
C SER A 158 -16.17 12.08 1.78
N GLN A 159 -15.24 13.04 1.78
CA GLN A 159 -14.36 13.25 0.64
C GLN A 159 -13.39 12.08 0.64
N SER A 160 -13.80 11.08 -0.14
CA SER A 160 -13.04 9.93 -0.54
C SER A 160 -11.63 10.35 -0.95
N SER A 161 -10.64 10.13 -0.09
CA SER A 161 -9.21 10.22 -0.39
C SER A 161 -8.73 9.01 -1.21
N TYR A 162 -9.49 8.62 -2.23
CA TYR A 162 -9.14 7.55 -3.19
C TYR A 162 -8.19 8.02 -4.30
N GLU A 163 -7.81 9.29 -4.34
CA GLU A 163 -7.17 9.89 -5.52
C GLU A 163 -5.66 10.15 -5.40
N SER A 164 -4.95 9.49 -4.47
CA SER A 164 -3.49 9.67 -4.38
C SER A 164 -2.69 8.42 -4.03
N ALA A 165 -3.21 7.24 -4.38
CA ALA A 165 -2.34 6.09 -4.60
C ALA A 165 -1.96 6.10 -6.10
N PRO A 166 -0.67 6.07 -6.48
CA PRO A 166 -0.31 5.88 -7.88
C PRO A 166 -0.96 4.59 -8.36
N GLY A 167 -1.87 4.72 -9.33
CA GLY A 167 -2.61 3.61 -9.91
C GLY A 167 -1.66 2.50 -10.31
N ARG A 168 -1.96 1.28 -9.89
CA ARG A 168 -1.22 0.10 -10.34
C ARG A 168 -1.57 -0.10 -11.82
N PRO A 169 -0.64 0.13 -12.78
CA PRO A 169 -0.97 0.07 -14.20
C PRO A 169 -1.46 -1.32 -14.66
N ASP A 170 -1.11 -2.38 -13.92
CA ASP A 170 -1.54 -3.75 -14.24
C ASP A 170 -2.98 -4.08 -13.83
N MET A 171 -3.57 -3.36 -12.87
CA MET A 171 -4.97 -3.61 -12.48
C MET A 171 -5.97 -2.96 -13.42
N GLU A 172 -5.62 -1.82 -14.03
CA GLU A 172 -6.49 -1.11 -14.97
C GLU A 172 -6.68 -1.87 -16.28
N ARG A 173 -5.64 -2.58 -16.76
CA ARG A 173 -5.74 -3.46 -17.92
C ARG A 173 -6.61 -4.70 -17.69
N MET A 174 -6.63 -5.24 -16.46
CA MET A 174 -7.43 -6.44 -16.13
C MET A 174 -8.91 -6.15 -15.91
N MET A 175 -9.29 -4.90 -15.60
CA MET A 175 -10.67 -4.51 -15.29
C MET A 175 -11.45 -3.98 -16.49
N GLY A 176 -10.88 -4.01 -17.70
CA GLY A 176 -11.57 -3.62 -18.94
C GLY A 176 -12.11 -2.18 -18.96
N ARG A 177 -11.65 -1.31 -18.06
CA ARG A 177 -12.08 0.10 -17.99
C ARG A 177 -11.25 0.95 -18.94
N THR A 178 -11.43 0.71 -20.23
CA THR A 178 -11.20 1.72 -21.26
C THR A 178 -12.54 2.32 -21.65
N GLN A 179 -12.81 3.56 -21.25
CA GLN A 179 -13.69 4.54 -21.92
C GLN A 179 -13.70 5.81 -21.04
N SER A 180 -13.15 6.99 -21.40
CA SER A 180 -13.21 7.90 -22.56
C SER A 180 -14.07 9.15 -22.26
N ALA A 181 -13.59 10.30 -22.76
CA ALA A 181 -14.20 11.65 -22.84
C ALA A 181 -14.21 12.47 -21.52
N ASN A 182 -13.73 13.72 -21.41
CA ASN A 182 -13.48 14.86 -22.32
C ASN A 182 -12.24 15.65 -21.81
N GLY A 183 -11.49 16.43 -22.58
CA GLY A 183 -11.71 16.95 -23.91
C GLY A 183 -10.42 17.45 -24.52
N MET A 184 -10.27 17.24 -25.83
CA MET A 184 -9.45 18.07 -26.69
C MET A 184 -10.20 18.24 -28.00
N GLY A 185 -10.11 19.47 -28.50
CA GLY A 185 -10.96 20.02 -29.55
C GLY A 185 -10.98 19.17 -30.81
N ALA A 186 -12.15 19.16 -31.42
CA ALA A 186 -12.36 18.74 -32.78
C ALA A 186 -11.58 19.67 -33.71
N GLU A 187 -10.56 19.15 -34.38
CA GLU A 187 -10.25 19.55 -35.75
C GLU A 187 -10.00 18.28 -36.57
N TYR A 188 -10.93 18.08 -37.50
CA TYR A 188 -10.94 17.06 -38.54
C TYR A 188 -9.68 17.18 -39.41
N SER A 189 -8.95 16.07 -39.59
CA SER A 189 -8.40 15.74 -40.90
C SER A 189 -8.22 14.23 -41.00
N SER A 190 -9.24 13.60 -41.56
CA SER A 190 -9.29 12.18 -41.89
C SER A 190 -8.56 11.94 -43.20
N ASP A 191 -7.37 11.35 -43.14
CA ASP A 191 -6.69 10.78 -44.29
C ASP A 191 -6.13 9.40 -43.94
N MET A 192 -6.99 8.38 -43.97
CA MET A 192 -6.58 7.00 -44.26
C MET A 192 -7.71 6.22 -44.96
N PRO A 193 -7.42 5.54 -46.09
CA PRO A 193 -8.42 4.84 -46.89
C PRO A 193 -8.87 3.54 -46.21
N MET A 194 -10.18 3.40 -46.05
CA MET A 194 -10.87 2.17 -45.64
C MET A 194 -10.70 1.07 -46.70
N MET A 195 -9.96 0.00 -46.38
CA MET A 195 -10.08 -1.26 -47.13
C MET A 195 -11.43 -1.92 -46.80
N LYS A 196 -12.31 -1.98 -47.81
CA LYS A 196 -13.59 -2.69 -47.74
C LYS A 196 -13.36 -4.19 -47.64
N ARG A 197 -13.99 -4.82 -46.64
CA ARG A 197 -14.24 -6.26 -46.61
C ARG A 197 -15.38 -6.59 -47.57
N SER A 198 -15.05 -6.87 -48.83
CA SER A 198 -15.99 -7.49 -49.78
C SER A 198 -15.22 -7.99 -50.99
N GLU A 199 -14.77 -9.25 -50.94
CA GLU A 199 -14.31 -10.15 -52.01
C GLU A 199 -13.44 -11.21 -51.30
N MET A 200 -14.01 -12.11 -50.50
CA MET A 200 -14.59 -13.38 -50.95
C MET A 200 -13.85 -14.02 -52.14
N MET A 201 -13.14 -15.10 -51.81
CA MET A 201 -13.03 -16.36 -52.56
C MET A 201 -12.78 -16.30 -54.07
N ARG A 202 -11.63 -16.87 -54.44
CA ARG A 202 -11.22 -17.53 -55.71
C ARG A 202 -9.78 -17.07 -55.95
N SER A 203 -8.76 -17.89 -56.06
CA SER A 203 -8.68 -19.25 -56.58
C SER A 203 -7.31 -19.81 -56.20
N VAL A 204 -7.29 -20.98 -55.56
CA VAL A 204 -6.13 -21.88 -55.68
C VAL A 204 -6.28 -22.53 -57.05
N SER A 205 -5.34 -22.27 -57.94
CA SER A 205 -5.18 -23.04 -59.16
C SER A 205 -3.82 -23.74 -59.10
N ILE A 206 -3.88 -25.00 -59.50
CA ILE A 206 -2.85 -26.05 -59.58
C ILE A 206 -1.65 -25.59 -60.41
#